data_AF-A0A7X0GW27-F1
#
_entry.id   AF-A0A7X0GW27-F1
#
_cell.length_a   1.000
_cell.length_b   1.000
_cell.length_c   1.000
_cell.angle_alpha   90.00
_cell.angle_beta   90.00
_cell.angle_gamma   90.00
#
_symmetry.space_group_name_H-M   'P 1'
#
loop_
_entity.id
_entity.type
_entity.pdbx_description
1 polymer ?
#
loop_
_entity_poly.entity_id
_entity_poly.type
_entity_poly.pdbx_seq_one_letter_code
_entity_poly.pdbx_strand_id
1 'polypeptide(L)'
;MQDRDTATQGDAPTSASTPRKKAFRAKLTTTREVAAQAARLFREARAGLIDVQDASRLANILAIVGRLLSDAEIETLNARIDALEARS
;
A
#
# COMPACT_ATOMS: atom_id res chain seq x y z
N MET A 1 -22.34 -21.17 59.93
CA MET A 1 -23.19 -20.72 58.83
C MET A 1 -22.39 -19.68 58.06
N GLN A 2 -21.76 -20.13 56.97
CA GLN A 2 -21.33 -19.40 55.77
C GLN A 2 -20.44 -18.17 55.97
N ASP A 3 -19.14 -18.28 55.70
CA ASP A 3 -18.54 -18.19 54.34
C ASP A 3 -18.77 -16.81 53.72
N ARG A 4 -17.73 -15.96 53.75
CA ARG A 4 -17.57 -14.88 52.78
C ARG A 4 -16.18 -14.96 52.18
N ASP A 5 -16.19 -15.54 50.99
CA ASP A 5 -15.11 -15.73 50.04
C ASP A 5 -14.27 -14.48 49.83
N THR A 6 -12.98 -14.62 50.10
CA THR A 6 -11.92 -13.85 49.46
C THR A 6 -11.53 -14.58 48.18
N ALA A 7 -11.89 -14.07 46.99
CA ALA A 7 -11.29 -14.58 45.76
C ALA A 7 -11.34 -13.59 44.59
N THR A 8 -10.12 -13.29 44.13
CA THR A 8 -9.75 -13.14 42.72
C THR A 8 -10.13 -11.84 42.02
N GLN A 9 -9.26 -10.86 42.26
CA GLN A 9 -8.98 -9.77 41.34
C GLN A 9 -8.54 -10.38 39.99
N GLY A 10 -9.34 -10.15 38.94
CA GLY A 10 -9.09 -10.64 37.59
C GLY A 10 -7.83 -10.01 37.00
N ASP A 11 -6.83 -10.85 36.73
CA ASP A 11 -5.67 -10.50 35.94
C ASP A 11 -6.11 -10.18 34.51
N ALA A 12 -5.94 -8.92 34.11
CA ALA A 12 -6.23 -8.48 32.75
C ALA A 12 -5.14 -9.05 31.82
N PRO A 13 -5.50 -9.66 30.68
CA PRO A 13 -4.48 -10.16 29.76
C PRO A 13 -3.66 -8.99 29.23
N THR A 14 -2.41 -8.90 29.69
CA THR A 14 -1.38 -8.02 29.16
C THR A 14 -1.28 -8.25 27.66
N SER A 15 -1.74 -7.28 26.88
CA SER A 15 -1.69 -7.32 25.42
C SER A 15 -0.23 -7.31 24.96
N ALA A 16 0.29 -8.51 24.70
CA ALA A 16 1.61 -8.69 24.10
C ALA A 16 1.61 -8.07 22.69
N SER A 17 2.28 -6.92 22.54
CA SER A 17 2.44 -6.26 21.25
C SER A 17 3.32 -7.11 20.34
N THR A 18 2.73 -7.84 19.39
CA THR A 18 3.48 -8.56 18.36
C THR A 18 4.34 -7.57 17.56
N PRO A 19 5.63 -7.85 17.31
CA PRO A 19 6.48 -6.96 16.54
C PRO A 19 5.90 -6.76 15.13
N ARG A 20 5.47 -5.52 14.83
CA ARG A 20 4.94 -5.17 13.50
C ARG A 20 6.08 -5.33 12.49
N LYS A 21 5.98 -6.32 11.60
CA LYS A 21 6.91 -6.48 10.47
C LYS A 21 7.02 -5.14 9.75
N LYS A 22 8.25 -4.65 9.54
CA LYS A 22 8.53 -3.39 8.83
C LYS A 22 7.75 -3.42 7.52
N ALA A 23 6.73 -2.56 7.40
CA ALA A 23 5.89 -2.53 6.20
C ALA A 23 6.78 -2.19 5.00
N PHE A 24 6.76 -3.06 3.99
CA PHE A 24 7.42 -2.77 2.73
C PHE A 24 6.77 -1.52 2.14
N ARG A 25 7.49 -0.39 2.17
CA ARG A 25 7.03 0.85 1.54
C ARG A 25 7.41 0.82 0.06
N ALA A 26 6.50 0.28 -0.75
CA ALA A 26 6.51 0.61 -2.16
C ALA A 26 6.18 2.11 -2.28
N LYS A 27 7.16 2.92 -2.68
CA LYS A 27 6.90 4.31 -3.04
C LYS A 27 6.15 4.30 -4.37
N LEU A 28 4.94 4.85 -4.40
CA LEU A 28 4.04 4.88 -5.56
C LEU A 28 3.68 6.35 -5.86
N THR A 29 4.70 7.18 -6.04
CA THR A 29 4.54 8.63 -6.25
C THR A 29 4.59 9.05 -7.71
N THR A 30 5.05 8.17 -8.60
CA THR A 30 5.10 8.43 -10.05
C THR A 30 4.58 7.22 -10.83
N THR A 31 4.10 7.46 -12.05
CA THR A 31 3.64 6.39 -12.95
C THR A 31 4.75 5.36 -13.21
N ARG A 32 6.02 5.81 -13.26
CA ARG A 32 7.20 4.94 -13.42
C ARG A 32 7.40 3.98 -12.24
N GLU A 33 7.23 4.45 -11.02
CA GLU A 33 7.36 3.62 -9.81
C GLU A 33 6.26 2.53 -9.77
N VAL A 34 5.02 2.90 -10.12
CA VAL A 34 3.90 1.96 -10.24
C VAL A 34 4.20 0.87 -11.28
N ALA A 35 4.69 1.25 -12.46
CA ALA A 35 5.07 0.31 -13.52
C ALA A 35 6.17 -0.66 -13.05
N ALA A 36 7.17 -0.17 -12.31
CA ALA A 36 8.22 -1.01 -11.75
C ALA A 36 7.68 -2.05 -10.75
N GLN A 37 6.73 -1.67 -9.90
CA GLN A 37 6.09 -2.61 -8.97
C GLN A 37 5.21 -3.64 -9.70
N ALA A 38 4.46 -3.22 -10.73
CA ALA A 38 3.67 -4.15 -11.54
C ALA A 38 4.57 -5.19 -12.24
N ALA A 39 5.71 -4.76 -12.79
CA ALA A 39 6.68 -5.65 -13.42
C ALA A 39 7.34 -6.60 -12.40
N ARG A 40 7.62 -6.13 -11.17
CA ARG A 40 8.12 -6.98 -10.08
C ARG A 40 7.10 -8.06 -9.73
N LEU A 41 5.84 -7.67 -9.56
CA LEU A 41 4.75 -8.58 -9.22
C LEU A 41 4.56 -9.68 -10.27
N PHE A 42 4.63 -9.32 -11.55
CA PHE A 42 4.60 -10.29 -12.65
C PHE A 42 5.75 -11.31 -12.57
N ARG A 43 6.98 -10.85 -12.29
CA ARG A 43 8.14 -11.75 -12.13
C ARG A 43 7.99 -12.66 -10.93
N GLU A 44 7.50 -12.16 -9.80
CA GLU A 44 7.28 -12.96 -8.58
C GLU A 44 6.21 -14.03 -8.80
N ALA A 45 5.11 -13.68 -9.48
CA ALA A 45 4.06 -14.63 -9.84
C ALA A 45 4.58 -15.70 -10.81
N ARG A 46 5.37 -15.30 -11.82
CA ARG A 46 6.00 -16.25 -12.77
C ARG A 46 7.02 -17.16 -12.12
N ALA A 47 7.69 -16.70 -11.06
CA ALA A 47 8.62 -17.50 -10.28
C ALA A 47 7.92 -18.41 -9.25
N GLY A 48 6.59 -18.31 -9.09
CA GLY A 48 5.82 -19.08 -8.11
C GLY A 48 6.01 -18.62 -6.67
N LEU A 49 6.57 -17.43 -6.44
CA LEU A 49 6.79 -16.86 -5.11
C LEU A 49 5.51 -16.29 -4.49
N ILE A 50 4.56 -15.90 -5.34
CA ILE A 50 3.23 -15.44 -4.97
C ILE A 50 2.20 -16.10 -5.87
N ASP A 51 0.98 -16.26 -5.37
CA ASP A 51 -0.13 -16.78 -6.16
C ASP A 51 -0.52 -15.80 -7.29
N VAL A 52 -0.87 -16.34 -8.45
CA VAL A 52 -1.21 -15.54 -9.64
C VAL A 52 -2.48 -14.73 -9.43
N GLN A 53 -3.46 -15.23 -8.67
CA GLN A 53 -4.68 -14.49 -8.35
C GLN A 53 -4.37 -13.30 -7.44
N ASP A 54 -3.55 -13.49 -6.41
CA ASP A 54 -3.14 -12.40 -5.53
C ASP A 54 -2.32 -11.34 -6.29
N ALA A 55 -1.41 -11.78 -7.15
CA ALA A 55 -0.69 -10.91 -8.07
C ALA A 55 -1.65 -10.12 -8.99
N SER A 56 -2.66 -10.77 -9.55
CA SER A 56 -3.62 -10.09 -10.44
C SER A 56 -4.44 -9.03 -9.71
N ARG A 57 -4.87 -9.31 -8.47
CA ARG A 57 -5.59 -8.34 -7.62
C ARG A 57 -4.75 -7.12 -7.31
N LEU A 58 -3.50 -7.34 -6.90
CA LEU A 58 -2.54 -6.27 -6.62
C LEU A 58 -2.20 -5.45 -7.88
N ALA A 59 -2.06 -6.10 -9.04
CA ALA A 59 -1.84 -5.43 -10.32
C ALA A 59 -3.00 -4.50 -10.68
N ASN A 60 -4.25 -4.90 -10.40
CA ASN A 60 -5.42 -4.05 -10.64
C ASN A 60 -5.39 -2.78 -9.77
N ILE A 61 -5.03 -2.91 -8.49
CA ILE A 61 -4.87 -1.76 -7.59
C ILE A 61 -3.78 -0.83 -8.12
N LEU A 62 -2.65 -1.38 -8.56
CA LEU A 62 -1.56 -0.60 -9.17
C LEU A 62 -2.03 0.12 -10.44
N ALA A 63 -2.84 -0.51 -11.28
CA ALA A 63 -3.38 0.12 -12.49
C ALA A 63 -4.27 1.33 -12.18
N ILE A 64 -5.12 1.24 -11.14
CA ILE A 64 -5.95 2.36 -10.67
C ILE A 64 -5.06 3.51 -10.18
N VAL A 65 -4.07 3.22 -9.35
CA VAL A 65 -3.12 4.22 -8.84
C VAL A 65 -2.35 4.88 -9.99
N GLY A 66 -1.88 4.08 -10.96
CA GLY A 66 -1.18 4.58 -12.14
C GLY A 66 -2.03 5.56 -12.96
N ARG A 67 -3.32 5.28 -13.13
CA ARG A 67 -4.26 6.19 -13.81
C ARG A 67 -4.42 7.52 -13.08
N LEU A 68 -4.64 7.48 -11.77
CA LEU A 68 -4.79 8.69 -10.94
C LEU A 68 -3.53 9.57 -10.98
N LEU A 69 -2.35 8.95 -10.97
CA LEU A 69 -1.08 9.67 -11.10
C LEU A 69 -0.92 10.27 -12.49
N SER A 70 -1.26 9.52 -13.54
CA SER A 70 -1.16 10.00 -14.93
C SER A 70 -2.07 11.21 -15.16
N ASP A 71 -3.30 11.19 -14.67
CA ASP A 71 -4.24 12.31 -14.81
C ASP A 71 -3.69 13.58 -14.14
N ALA A 72 -3.09 13.45 -12.94
CA ALA A 72 -2.46 14.56 -12.23
C ALA A 72 -1.16 15.06 -12.89
N GLU A 73 -0.35 14.14 -13.43
CA GLU A 73 0.89 14.44 -14.16
C GLU A 73 0.56 15.24 -15.45
N ILE A 74 -0.47 14.84 -16.19
CA ILE A 74 -0.95 15.53 -17.41
C ILE A 74 -1.41 16.95 -17.08
N GLU A 75 -2.27 17.12 -16.08
CA GLU A 75 -2.76 18.44 -15.66
C GLU A 75 -1.61 19.38 -15.30
N THR A 76 -0.64 18.87 -14.52
CA THR A 76 0.54 19.63 -14.12
C THR A 76 1.40 20.03 -15.33
N LEU A 77 1.55 19.15 -16.31
CA LEU A 77 2.32 19.43 -17.52
C LEU A 77 1.64 20.49 -18.40
N ASN A 78 0.33 20.38 -18.61
CA ASN A 78 -0.45 21.38 -19.35
C ASN A 78 -0.31 22.78 -18.74
N ALA A 79 -0.50 22.90 -17.42
CA ALA A 79 -0.33 24.17 -16.72
C ALA A 79 1.08 24.78 -16.88
N ARG A 80 2.13 23.93 -16.98
CA ARG A 80 3.50 24.39 -17.24
C ARG A 80 3.70 24.85 -18.67
N ILE A 81 3.08 24.18 -19.64
CA ILE A 81 3.10 24.57 -21.06
C ILE A 81 2.40 25.92 -21.23
N ASP A 82 1.19 26.07 -20.72
CA ASP A 82 0.41 27.32 -20.79
C ASP A 82 1.19 28.50 -20.20
N ALA A 83 1.86 28.29 -19.05
CA ALA A 83 2.67 29.31 -18.42
C ALA A 83 3.91 29.69 -19.25
N LEU A 84 4.46 28.76 -20.03
CA LEU A 84 5.59 29.02 -20.94
C LEU A 84 5.10 29.74 -22.20
N GLU A 85 3.97 29.35 -22.77
CA GLU A 85 3.35 30.01 -23.93
C GLU A 85 2.89 31.43 -23.62
N ALA A 86 2.38 31.69 -22.41
CA ALA A 86 2.02 33.04 -21.97
C ALA A 86 3.23 34.00 -21.81
N ARG A 87 4.47 33.47 -21.84
CA ARG A 87 5.71 34.27 -21.77
C ARG A 87 6.37 34.50 -23.13
N SER A 88 5.92 33.84 -24.19
CA SER A 88 6.42 34.00 -25.58
C SER A 88 5.57 34.98 -26.37
#